data_AF-A0A850WY71-F1
#
_entry.id   AF-A0A850WY71-F1
#
_cell.length_a   1.000
_cell.length_b   1.000
_cell.length_c   1.000
_cell.angle_alpha   90.00
_cell.angle_beta   90.00
_cell.angle_gamma   90.00
#
_symmetry.space_group_name_H-M   'P 1'
#
loop_
_entity.id
_entity.type
_entity.pdbx_description
1 polymer ?
#
loop_
_entity_poly.entity_id
_entity_poly.type
_entity_poly.pdbx_seq_one_letter_code
_entity_poly.pdbx_strand_id
1 'polypeptide(L)'
;AHRGADGTAIFAISDQKDVALEIQVTNEPSDPERPQRDGDDAHEALLTATFPPELPYSAMRLFDGRAAPEKPVICLANQNGSQVECELGNPLKRGSQVHFYLILSTLGVTIQTTDLAVELALSTISEQPGLEPVVARARVVFELPVSVTGVAVPPRLFFGGVVRGESAMRRESQVGSAVRFEVTVANRGPSLKTLGSASLTLLWPHELRNGKWLLYPLSLELAVGTGQHVACQPAANPLRLALVRAPGPVGTR
;
A
#
# COMPACT_ATOMS: atom_id res chain seq x y z
N ALA A 1 4.57 -13.60 -1.11
CA ALA A 1 5.39 -12.48 -0.58
C ALA A 1 6.34 -12.01 -1.65
N HIS A 2 6.39 -10.70 -1.93
CA HIS A 2 7.48 -10.15 -2.74
C HIS A 2 8.74 -10.10 -1.86
N ARG A 3 9.90 -10.45 -2.39
CA ARG A 3 11.18 -10.28 -1.67
C ARG A 3 11.87 -9.03 -2.21
N GLY A 4 12.40 -8.20 -1.32
CA GLY A 4 13.26 -7.09 -1.68
C GLY A 4 14.58 -7.58 -2.29
N ALA A 5 15.34 -6.66 -2.90
CA ALA A 5 16.65 -6.96 -3.47
C ALA A 5 17.67 -7.49 -2.43
N ASP A 6 17.40 -7.27 -1.15
CA ASP A 6 18.14 -7.74 0.03
C ASP A 6 17.56 -9.03 0.64
N GLY A 7 16.55 -9.63 0.03
CA GLY A 7 15.90 -10.87 0.50
C GLY A 7 14.82 -10.66 1.58
N THR A 8 14.65 -9.43 2.09
CA THR A 8 13.63 -9.08 3.09
C THR A 8 12.23 -9.26 2.52
N ALA A 9 11.29 -9.81 3.30
CA ALA A 9 9.90 -9.92 2.87
C ALA A 9 9.27 -8.52 2.74
N ILE A 10 8.54 -8.30 1.64
CA ILE A 10 7.73 -7.10 1.42
C ILE A 10 6.27 -7.47 1.63
N PHE A 11 5.64 -6.73 2.55
CA PHE A 11 4.24 -6.81 2.89
C PHE A 11 3.51 -5.61 2.28
N ALA A 12 2.83 -5.86 1.16
CA ALA A 12 2.02 -4.87 0.48
C ALA A 12 0.62 -4.84 1.11
N ILE A 13 0.27 -3.71 1.74
CA ILE A 13 -1.01 -3.48 2.37
C ILE A 13 -1.88 -2.68 1.43
N SER A 14 -3.04 -3.24 1.12
CA SER A 14 -4.13 -2.56 0.41
C SER A 14 -5.40 -2.61 1.26
N ASP A 15 -5.98 -3.80 1.41
CA ASP A 15 -7.27 -4.03 2.06
C ASP A 15 -7.33 -5.33 2.88
N GLN A 16 -6.22 -6.08 2.96
CA GLN A 16 -6.18 -7.32 3.76
C GLN A 16 -6.33 -6.98 5.24
N LYS A 17 -7.29 -7.64 5.91
CA LYS A 17 -7.54 -7.49 7.36
C LYS A 17 -6.59 -8.32 8.23
N ASP A 18 -6.03 -9.37 7.66
CA ASP A 18 -5.19 -10.34 8.35
C ASP A 18 -3.99 -10.73 7.47
N VAL A 19 -2.90 -11.14 8.12
CA VAL A 19 -1.72 -11.75 7.51
C VAL A 19 -1.40 -13.08 8.19
N ALA A 20 -0.93 -14.06 7.42
CA ALA A 20 -0.50 -15.35 7.94
C ALA A 20 1.03 -15.38 8.07
N LEU A 21 1.51 -15.66 9.28
CA LEU A 21 2.90 -16.01 9.55
C LEU A 21 3.02 -17.53 9.56
N GLU A 22 3.74 -18.07 8.59
CA GLU A 22 4.05 -19.50 8.50
C GLU A 22 5.13 -19.87 9.52
N ILE A 23 4.84 -20.90 10.32
CA ILE A 23 5.72 -21.41 11.36
C ILE A 23 6.02 -22.88 11.08
N GLN A 24 7.29 -23.19 10.95
CA GLN A 24 7.81 -24.55 10.84
C GLN A 24 8.85 -24.75 11.92
N VAL A 25 8.58 -25.66 12.85
CA VAL A 25 9.49 -26.05 13.93
C VAL A 25 9.89 -27.50 13.73
N THR A 26 11.18 -27.80 13.81
CA THR A 26 11.73 -29.14 13.65
C THR A 26 12.47 -29.56 14.91
N ASN A 27 12.38 -30.84 15.25
CA ASN A 27 13.26 -31.48 16.23
C ASN A 27 14.15 -32.50 15.50
N GLU A 28 15.01 -31.99 14.61
CA GLU A 28 15.96 -32.80 13.85
C GLU A 28 17.36 -32.71 14.47
N PRO A 29 18.21 -33.74 14.30
CA PRO A 29 19.62 -33.64 14.66
C PRO A 29 20.28 -32.50 13.88
N SER A 30 21.17 -31.76 14.53
CA SER A 30 21.86 -30.64 13.87
C SER A 30 22.76 -31.10 12.72
N ASP A 31 23.25 -32.34 12.80
CA ASP A 31 24.07 -33.00 11.77
C ASP A 31 23.43 -34.34 11.38
N PRO A 32 22.81 -34.43 10.19
CA PRO A 32 22.17 -35.66 9.70
C PRO A 32 23.13 -36.86 9.59
N GLU A 33 24.44 -36.63 9.41
CA GLU A 33 25.45 -37.69 9.33
C GLU A 33 25.88 -38.19 10.71
N ARG A 34 25.57 -37.43 11.77
CA ARG A 34 25.86 -37.79 13.17
C ARG A 34 24.61 -37.61 14.05
N PRO A 35 23.52 -38.33 13.75
CA PRO A 35 22.23 -38.11 14.38
C PRO A 35 22.21 -38.47 15.88
N GLN A 36 23.20 -39.22 16.36
CA GLN A 36 23.32 -39.62 17.77
C GLN A 36 23.91 -38.51 18.66
N ARG A 37 24.37 -37.40 18.09
CA ARG A 37 25.02 -36.32 18.84
C ARG A 37 24.02 -35.41 19.57
N ASP A 38 22.86 -35.20 18.96
CA ASP A 38 21.78 -34.35 19.44
C ASP A 38 20.44 -34.74 18.78
N GLY A 39 19.39 -33.93 18.98
CA GLY A 39 18.06 -34.15 18.39
C GLY A 39 17.22 -35.19 19.13
N ASP A 40 17.45 -35.40 20.43
CA ASP A 40 16.60 -36.25 21.28
C ASP A 40 15.20 -35.65 21.47
N ASP A 41 14.31 -36.41 22.09
CA ASP A 41 12.97 -35.94 22.45
C ASP A 41 13.05 -34.66 23.31
N ALA A 42 12.33 -33.60 22.89
CA ALA A 42 12.26 -32.33 23.61
C ALA A 42 11.02 -32.31 24.51
N HIS A 43 11.20 -32.31 25.83
CA HIS A 43 10.10 -32.32 26.79
C HIS A 43 9.53 -30.91 27.00
N GLU A 44 8.21 -30.81 27.12
CA GLU A 44 7.50 -29.53 27.27
C GLU A 44 7.96 -28.47 26.25
N ALA A 45 7.99 -28.85 24.96
CA ALA A 45 8.41 -27.96 23.90
C ALA A 45 7.33 -26.90 23.62
N LEU A 46 7.73 -25.64 23.69
CA LEU A 46 6.87 -24.46 23.54
C LEU A 46 7.46 -23.49 22.50
N LEU A 47 6.57 -22.77 21.83
CA LEU A 47 6.92 -21.58 21.04
C LEU A 47 6.23 -20.37 21.65
N THR A 48 7.01 -19.36 22.04
CA THR A 48 6.52 -18.04 22.42
C THR A 48 6.74 -17.08 21.25
N ALA A 49 5.66 -16.56 20.68
CA ALA A 49 5.72 -15.53 19.65
C ALA A 49 5.27 -14.17 20.21
N THR A 50 6.09 -13.14 20.02
CA THR A 50 5.86 -11.77 20.49
C THR A 50 5.63 -10.86 19.29
N PHE A 51 4.48 -10.17 19.30
CA PHE A 51 4.01 -9.36 18.18
C PHE A 51 4.10 -7.87 18.48
N PRO A 52 4.39 -7.05 17.44
CA PRO A 52 4.32 -5.61 17.57
C PRO A 52 2.85 -5.15 17.64
N PRO A 53 2.54 -3.98 18.20
CA PRO A 53 1.16 -3.49 18.36
C PRO A 53 0.40 -3.35 17.04
N GLU A 54 1.11 -3.26 15.92
CA GLU A 54 0.55 -3.21 14.58
C GLU A 54 -0.03 -4.55 14.10
N LEU A 55 0.43 -5.69 14.66
CA LEU A 55 0.07 -7.05 14.25
C LEU A 55 -0.45 -7.93 15.42
N PRO A 56 -1.52 -7.54 16.13
CA PRO A 56 -2.04 -8.36 17.22
C PRO A 56 -2.49 -9.75 16.74
N TYR A 57 -2.20 -10.76 17.55
CA TYR A 57 -2.63 -12.13 17.29
C TYR A 57 -4.15 -12.23 17.18
N SER A 58 -4.62 -12.99 16.18
CA SER A 58 -6.04 -13.21 15.91
C SER A 58 -6.43 -14.67 16.00
N ALA A 59 -5.67 -15.57 15.38
CA ALA A 59 -5.99 -17.00 15.39
C ALA A 59 -4.81 -17.88 14.98
N MET A 60 -4.93 -19.19 15.17
CA MET A 60 -4.03 -20.20 14.62
C MET A 60 -4.76 -21.04 13.56
N ARG A 61 -4.04 -21.45 12.51
CA ARG A 61 -4.52 -22.38 11.48
C ARG A 61 -3.49 -23.49 11.25
N LEU A 62 -3.95 -24.73 11.13
CA LEU A 62 -3.10 -25.86 10.75
C LEU A 62 -2.63 -25.71 9.30
N PHE A 63 -1.43 -26.20 8.99
CA PHE A 63 -0.87 -26.12 7.63
C PHE A 63 -1.66 -26.95 6.62
N ASP A 64 -1.95 -28.22 6.95
CA ASP A 64 -2.80 -29.10 6.15
C ASP A 64 -4.22 -29.17 6.75
N GLY A 65 -5.20 -28.57 6.08
CA GLY A 65 -6.61 -28.63 6.45
C GLY A 65 -7.27 -30.01 6.33
N ARG A 66 -6.49 -31.10 6.26
CA ARG A 66 -6.95 -32.49 6.13
C ARG A 66 -6.18 -33.36 7.13
N ALA A 67 -6.96 -34.03 7.98
CA ALA A 67 -6.55 -34.81 9.16
C ALA A 67 -5.98 -33.94 10.29
N ALA A 68 -6.70 -33.88 11.41
CA ALA A 68 -6.13 -33.40 12.65
C ALA A 68 -4.88 -34.26 12.94
N PRO A 69 -3.70 -33.66 13.18
CA PRO A 69 -2.58 -34.41 13.74
C PRO A 69 -3.07 -35.08 15.04
N GLU A 70 -2.53 -36.26 15.38
CA GLU A 70 -2.92 -36.99 16.61
C GLU A 70 -2.86 -36.12 17.88
N LYS A 71 -2.08 -35.02 17.83
CA LYS A 71 -2.11 -33.92 18.80
C LYS A 71 -2.20 -32.58 18.07
N PRO A 72 -3.30 -31.80 18.23
CA PRO A 72 -3.36 -30.45 17.70
C PRO A 72 -2.42 -29.54 18.48
N VAL A 73 -1.72 -28.64 17.78
CA VAL A 73 -1.00 -27.51 18.41
C VAL A 73 -2.03 -26.65 19.13
N ILE A 74 -1.80 -26.35 20.40
CA ILE A 74 -2.67 -25.47 21.19
C ILE A 74 -1.92 -24.18 21.43
N CYS A 75 -2.53 -23.05 21.06
CA CYS A 75 -1.94 -21.73 21.23
C CYS A 75 -2.82 -20.87 22.14
N LEU A 76 -2.23 -20.31 23.19
CA LEU A 76 -2.87 -19.43 24.16
C LEU A 76 -2.27 -18.02 24.04
N ALA A 77 -3.11 -17.07 23.69
CA ALA A 77 -2.71 -15.66 23.58
C ALA A 77 -3.04 -14.90 24.86
N ASN A 78 -2.23 -13.89 25.15
CA ASN A 78 -2.53 -12.93 26.20
C ASN A 78 -3.70 -12.00 25.80
N GLN A 79 -4.22 -11.22 26.75
CA GLN A 79 -5.45 -10.44 26.57
C GLN A 79 -5.41 -9.42 25.43
N ASN A 80 -4.24 -8.84 25.15
CA ASN A 80 -4.04 -7.83 24.11
C ASN A 80 -3.54 -8.43 22.78
N GLY A 81 -3.32 -9.75 22.70
CA GLY A 81 -2.78 -10.42 21.52
C GLY A 81 -1.34 -10.03 21.18
N SER A 82 -0.59 -9.43 22.10
CA SER A 82 0.82 -9.07 21.87
C SER A 82 1.77 -10.25 22.04
N GLN A 83 1.31 -11.35 22.64
CA GLN A 83 2.10 -12.56 22.82
C GLN A 83 1.19 -13.80 22.73
N VAL A 84 1.69 -14.85 22.11
CA VAL A 84 1.06 -16.16 22.09
C VAL A 84 2.07 -17.23 22.47
N GLU A 85 1.63 -18.19 23.27
CA GLU A 85 2.39 -19.38 23.63
C GLU A 85 1.72 -20.60 22.99
N CYS A 86 2.48 -21.38 22.23
CA CYS A 86 2.00 -22.55 21.51
C CYS A 86 2.69 -23.83 22.01
N GLU A 87 1.90 -24.79 22.44
CA GLU A 87 2.33 -26.14 22.81
C GLU A 87 2.68 -26.95 21.57
N LEU A 88 3.97 -27.27 21.41
CA LEU A 88 4.49 -28.02 20.27
C LEU A 88 4.51 -29.53 20.53
N GLY A 89 4.68 -29.93 21.80
CA GLY A 89 4.60 -31.33 22.20
C GLY A 89 5.25 -31.62 23.56
N ASN A 90 4.77 -32.67 24.22
CA ASN A 90 5.38 -33.21 25.43
C ASN A 90 5.48 -34.75 25.38
N PRO A 91 6.64 -35.31 24.99
CA PRO A 91 7.72 -34.62 24.28
C PRO A 91 7.36 -34.34 22.81
N LEU A 92 8.02 -33.34 22.23
CA LEU A 92 8.18 -33.20 20.79
C LEU A 92 9.23 -34.23 20.32
N LYS A 93 8.78 -35.21 19.54
CA LYS A 93 9.60 -36.40 19.20
C LYS A 93 10.79 -36.07 18.33
N ARG A 94 11.89 -36.81 18.50
CA ARG A 94 13.03 -36.82 17.57
C ARG A 94 12.55 -37.04 16.13
N GLY A 95 13.08 -36.25 15.20
CA GLY A 95 12.76 -36.30 13.77
C GLY A 95 11.35 -35.82 13.43
N SER A 96 10.65 -35.17 14.35
CA SER A 96 9.32 -34.62 14.08
C SER A 96 9.37 -33.17 13.63
N GLN A 97 8.31 -32.77 12.92
CA GLN A 97 8.09 -31.39 12.47
C GLN A 97 6.67 -30.96 12.84
N VAL A 98 6.55 -29.72 13.29
CA VAL A 98 5.28 -29.04 13.56
C VAL A 98 5.15 -27.87 12.59
N HIS A 99 4.01 -27.79 11.90
CA HIS A 99 3.79 -26.81 10.83
C HIS A 99 2.39 -26.20 10.92
N PHE A 100 2.33 -24.88 11.08
CA PHE A 100 1.08 -24.15 11.24
C PHE A 100 1.25 -22.68 10.86
N TYR A 101 0.15 -21.94 10.90
CA TYR A 101 0.09 -20.51 10.65
C TYR A 101 -0.43 -19.77 11.87
N LEU A 102 0.21 -18.66 12.20
CA LEU A 102 -0.32 -17.65 13.11
C LEU A 102 -0.96 -16.55 12.26
N ILE A 103 -2.25 -16.30 12.49
CA ILE A 103 -3.03 -15.26 11.82
C ILE A 103 -2.96 -14.00 12.68
N LEU A 104 -2.45 -12.92 12.09
CA LEU A 104 -2.22 -11.64 12.74
C LEU A 104 -3.11 -10.59 12.07
N SER A 105 -3.80 -9.79 12.88
CA SER A 105 -4.66 -8.71 12.38
C SER A 105 -3.79 -7.54 11.94
N THR A 106 -4.11 -6.93 10.80
CA THR A 106 -3.40 -5.77 10.24
C THR A 106 -4.03 -4.45 10.65
N LEU A 107 -5.04 -4.47 11.52
CA LEU A 107 -5.80 -3.28 11.92
C LEU A 107 -4.95 -2.21 12.62
N GLY A 108 -3.84 -2.62 13.24
CA GLY A 108 -2.89 -1.71 13.87
C GLY A 108 -1.88 -1.09 12.89
N VAL A 109 -1.77 -1.61 11.66
CA VAL A 109 -0.80 -1.10 10.68
C VAL A 109 -1.28 0.24 10.10
N THR A 110 -0.40 1.23 10.09
CA THR A 110 -0.69 2.58 9.60
C THR A 110 0.24 2.96 8.46
N ILE A 111 -0.05 4.04 7.74
CA ILE A 111 0.85 4.53 6.67
C ILE A 111 2.26 4.92 7.15
N GLN A 112 2.43 5.14 8.46
CA GLN A 112 3.74 5.44 9.04
C GLN A 112 4.53 4.17 9.38
N THR A 113 3.90 3.00 9.36
CA THR A 113 4.55 1.72 9.59
C THR A 113 5.39 1.36 8.37
N THR A 114 6.71 1.30 8.54
CA THR A 114 7.66 0.95 7.47
C THR A 114 8.17 -0.47 7.59
N ASP A 115 8.23 -1.00 8.81
CA ASP A 115 8.84 -2.28 9.13
C ASP A 115 8.03 -2.97 10.23
N LEU A 116 7.93 -4.30 10.14
CA LEU A 116 7.30 -5.16 11.11
C LEU A 116 8.31 -6.22 11.53
N ALA A 117 8.34 -6.52 12.83
CA ALA A 117 9.23 -7.53 13.40
C ALA A 117 8.45 -8.38 14.39
N VAL A 118 8.44 -9.69 14.17
CA VAL A 118 7.85 -10.68 15.09
C VAL A 118 8.99 -11.52 15.65
N GLU A 119 9.08 -11.61 16.97
CA GLU A 119 10.08 -12.43 17.65
C GLU A 119 9.48 -13.81 17.98
N LEU A 120 10.23 -14.86 17.69
CA LEU A 120 9.86 -16.25 17.87
C LEU A 120 10.92 -16.92 18.76
N ALA A 121 10.55 -17.28 19.99
CA ALA A 121 11.42 -17.93 20.95
C ALA A 121 10.93 -19.34 21.24
N LEU A 122 11.79 -20.33 21.06
CA LEU A 122 11.51 -21.71 21.46
C LEU A 122 11.95 -21.92 22.91
N SER A 123 11.27 -22.79 23.63
CA SER A 123 11.68 -23.24 24.97
C SER A 123 11.32 -24.71 25.20
N THR A 124 12.07 -25.36 26.08
CA THR A 124 11.90 -26.76 26.49
C THR A 124 12.56 -26.96 27.85
N ILE A 125 12.14 -27.99 28.60
CA ILE A 125 12.83 -28.40 29.83
C ILE A 125 13.98 -29.39 29.57
N SER A 126 14.14 -29.88 28.34
CA SER A 126 15.30 -30.67 27.92
C SER A 126 16.55 -29.80 27.83
N GLU A 127 17.74 -30.40 27.98
CA GLU A 127 19.00 -29.67 27.82
C GLU A 127 19.22 -29.28 26.35
N GLN A 128 19.16 -27.98 26.06
CA GLN A 128 19.34 -27.45 24.71
C GLN A 128 20.11 -26.11 24.76
N PRO A 129 21.44 -26.13 24.60
CA PRO A 129 22.23 -24.90 24.61
C PRO A 129 22.01 -24.09 23.32
N GLY A 130 21.91 -22.77 23.45
CA GLY A 130 21.89 -21.84 22.31
C GLY A 130 20.56 -21.77 21.56
N LEU A 131 19.43 -21.95 22.25
CA LEU A 131 18.10 -21.77 21.70
C LEU A 131 17.76 -20.27 21.57
N GLU A 132 18.41 -19.60 20.62
CA GLU A 132 18.28 -18.15 20.41
C GLU A 132 16.94 -17.79 19.70
N PRO A 133 16.30 -16.67 20.07
CA PRO A 133 15.11 -16.19 19.38
C PRO A 133 15.37 -15.85 17.91
N VAL A 134 14.39 -16.13 17.06
CA VAL A 134 14.38 -15.77 15.64
C VAL A 134 13.45 -14.58 15.41
N VAL A 135 13.90 -13.58 14.66
CA VAL A 135 13.09 -12.41 14.31
C VAL A 135 12.66 -12.45 12.85
N ALA A 136 11.36 -12.62 12.60
CA ALA A 136 10.77 -12.50 11.28
C ALA A 136 10.52 -11.02 10.96
N ARG A 137 11.22 -10.48 9.95
CA ARG A 137 11.10 -9.08 9.52
C ARG A 137 10.39 -8.93 8.18
N ALA A 138 9.53 -7.93 8.07
CA ALA A 138 8.89 -7.55 6.82
C ALA A 138 8.88 -6.02 6.65
N ARG A 139 9.20 -5.55 5.45
CA ARG A 139 9.00 -4.15 5.04
C ARG A 139 7.56 -3.95 4.62
N VAL A 140 6.94 -2.88 5.07
CA VAL A 140 5.56 -2.53 4.74
C VAL A 140 5.55 -1.52 3.60
N VAL A 141 4.74 -1.81 2.59
CA VAL A 141 4.46 -0.87 1.49
C VAL A 141 2.96 -0.71 1.34
N PHE A 142 2.49 0.52 1.17
CA PHE A 142 1.08 0.81 0.94
C PHE A 142 0.83 0.97 -0.56
N GLU A 143 -0.04 0.13 -1.10
CA GLU A 143 -0.44 0.23 -2.50
C GLU A 143 -1.70 1.08 -2.63
N LEU A 144 -1.61 2.16 -3.40
CA LEU A 144 -2.74 3.06 -3.64
C LEU A 144 -3.21 2.88 -5.09
N PRO A 145 -4.44 2.40 -5.32
CA PRO A 145 -5.01 2.31 -6.65
C PRO A 145 -5.49 3.70 -7.11
N VAL A 146 -4.52 4.54 -7.48
CA VAL A 146 -4.76 5.86 -8.06
C VAL A 146 -5.05 5.72 -9.55
N SER A 147 -6.08 6.42 -10.01
CA SER A 147 -6.47 6.49 -11.41
C SER A 147 -6.58 7.94 -11.86
N VAL A 148 -6.25 8.20 -13.12
CA VAL A 148 -6.35 9.51 -13.76
C VAL A 148 -7.18 9.37 -15.03
N THR A 149 -8.22 10.19 -15.15
CA THR A 149 -9.07 10.27 -16.34
C THR A 149 -9.12 11.70 -16.84
N GLY A 150 -9.29 11.88 -18.16
CA GLY A 150 -9.34 13.19 -18.79
C GLY A 150 -10.41 13.26 -19.88
N VAL A 151 -11.18 14.35 -19.93
CA VAL A 151 -12.23 14.58 -20.92
C VAL A 151 -12.09 15.98 -21.51
N ALA A 152 -12.27 16.11 -22.83
CA ALA A 152 -12.29 17.39 -23.53
C ALA A 152 -13.73 17.76 -23.94
N VAL A 153 -14.15 18.98 -23.65
CA VAL A 153 -15.50 19.49 -23.92
C VAL A 153 -15.43 20.83 -24.66
N PRO A 154 -15.90 20.92 -25.92
CA PRO A 154 -16.31 19.80 -26.77
C PRO A 154 -15.11 18.95 -27.22
N PRO A 155 -15.30 17.66 -27.56
CA PRO A 155 -14.20 16.79 -28.01
C PRO A 155 -13.72 17.10 -29.42
N ARG A 156 -14.51 17.85 -30.19
CA ARG A 156 -14.19 18.32 -31.53
C ARG A 156 -14.57 19.78 -31.66
N LEU A 157 -13.72 20.54 -32.32
CA LEU A 157 -13.91 21.95 -32.58
C LEU A 157 -13.56 22.25 -34.04
N PHE A 158 -14.28 23.21 -34.62
CA PHE A 158 -13.98 23.71 -35.94
C PHE A 158 -13.05 24.91 -35.80
N PHE A 159 -12.00 24.96 -36.61
CA PHE A 159 -11.10 26.10 -36.66
C PHE A 159 -11.58 27.10 -37.72
N GLY A 160 -11.56 28.39 -37.39
CA GLY A 160 -11.97 29.48 -38.28
C GLY A 160 -11.85 30.83 -37.58
N GLY A 161 -12.13 31.92 -38.30
CA GLY A 161 -12.08 33.29 -37.78
C GLY A 161 -11.10 34.20 -38.52
N VAL A 162 -11.02 35.45 -38.06
CA VAL A 162 -10.11 36.45 -38.64
C VAL A 162 -8.70 36.22 -38.11
N VAL A 163 -7.74 36.04 -39.01
CA VAL A 163 -6.32 35.88 -38.66
C VAL A 163 -5.83 37.15 -37.94
N ARG A 164 -5.38 36.99 -36.71
CA ARG A 164 -4.82 38.05 -35.86
C ARG A 164 -3.51 37.57 -35.26
N GLY A 165 -2.50 38.43 -35.23
CA GLY A 165 -1.24 38.16 -34.54
C GLY A 165 -1.39 38.27 -33.02
N GLU A 166 -0.51 37.60 -32.28
CA GLU A 166 -0.49 37.57 -30.81
C GLU A 166 -0.52 38.98 -30.19
N SER A 167 0.33 39.88 -30.68
CA SER A 167 0.46 41.26 -30.18
C SER A 167 -0.80 42.12 -30.38
N ALA A 168 -1.72 41.69 -31.25
CA ALA A 168 -3.01 42.35 -31.50
C ALA A 168 -4.16 41.74 -30.68
N MET A 169 -3.94 40.62 -29.98
CA MET A 169 -4.96 39.97 -29.15
C MET A 169 -5.16 40.74 -27.84
N ARG A 170 -6.43 40.93 -27.46
CA ARG A 170 -6.82 41.63 -26.23
C ARG A 170 -7.91 40.89 -25.45
N ARG A 171 -8.69 40.03 -26.11
CA ARG A 171 -9.83 39.30 -25.52
C ARG A 171 -9.77 37.83 -25.88
N GLU A 172 -10.30 36.96 -25.03
CA GLU A 172 -10.33 35.51 -25.30
C GLU A 172 -11.07 35.15 -26.59
N SER A 173 -12.13 35.89 -26.92
CA SER A 173 -12.95 35.63 -28.11
C SER A 173 -12.22 35.86 -29.42
N GLN A 174 -11.04 36.50 -29.38
CA GLN A 174 -10.18 36.72 -30.53
C GLN A 174 -9.21 35.55 -30.76
N VAL A 175 -9.06 34.64 -29.79
CA VAL A 175 -8.18 33.46 -29.89
C VAL A 175 -8.85 32.36 -30.71
N GLY A 176 -10.11 32.04 -30.40
CA GLY A 176 -10.85 30.98 -31.09
C GLY A 176 -11.93 30.36 -30.21
N SER A 177 -12.41 29.18 -30.61
CA SER A 177 -13.40 28.41 -29.85
C SER A 177 -12.80 27.87 -28.54
N ALA A 178 -13.51 28.07 -27.43
CA ALA A 178 -13.10 27.54 -26.14
C ALA A 178 -13.23 26.00 -26.09
N VAL A 179 -12.25 25.37 -25.44
CA VAL A 179 -12.27 23.95 -25.10
C VAL A 179 -11.92 23.80 -23.62
N ARG A 180 -12.69 23.00 -22.90
CA ARG A 180 -12.46 22.68 -21.49
C ARG A 180 -11.88 21.28 -21.38
N PHE A 181 -10.78 21.15 -20.64
CA PHE A 181 -10.22 19.85 -20.26
C PHE A 181 -10.51 19.61 -18.78
N GLU A 182 -11.24 18.53 -18.50
CA GLU A 182 -11.55 18.09 -17.14
C GLU A 182 -10.69 16.86 -16.85
N VAL A 183 -9.76 16.99 -15.90
CA VAL A 183 -8.89 15.90 -15.45
C VAL A 183 -9.30 15.50 -14.05
N THR A 184 -9.68 14.25 -13.86
CA THR A 184 -10.09 13.70 -12.56
C THR A 184 -9.03 12.73 -12.05
N VAL A 185 -8.54 12.98 -10.84
CA VAL A 185 -7.68 12.06 -10.10
C VAL A 185 -8.53 11.39 -9.03
N ALA A 186 -8.60 10.06 -9.04
CA ALA A 186 -9.38 9.30 -8.09
C ALA A 186 -8.51 8.24 -7.41
N ASN A 187 -8.52 8.22 -6.07
CA ASN A 187 -8.00 7.12 -5.28
C ASN A 187 -9.20 6.25 -4.85
N ARG A 188 -9.24 5.01 -5.33
CA ARG A 188 -10.30 4.05 -4.94
C ARG A 188 -9.91 3.19 -3.73
N GLY A 189 -8.69 3.33 -3.25
CA GLY A 189 -8.19 2.66 -2.05
C GLY A 189 -8.47 3.46 -0.78
N PRO A 190 -7.92 3.03 0.35
CA PRO A 190 -8.06 3.75 1.60
C PRO A 190 -7.60 5.20 1.46
N SER A 191 -8.41 6.11 1.99
CA SER A 191 -8.07 7.53 2.02
C SER A 191 -6.91 7.75 2.99
N LEU A 192 -5.81 8.28 2.47
CA LEU A 192 -4.68 8.65 3.30
C LEU A 192 -4.94 10.04 3.88
N LYS A 193 -4.98 10.14 5.21
CA LYS A 193 -5.09 11.43 5.92
C LYS A 193 -3.94 12.37 5.54
N THR A 194 -2.78 11.78 5.25
CA THR A 194 -1.61 12.44 4.68
C THR A 194 -1.21 11.65 3.44
N LEU A 195 -1.84 11.93 2.30
CA LEU A 195 -1.07 11.79 1.07
C LEU A 195 0.20 12.62 1.31
N GLY A 196 1.38 12.08 1.03
CA GLY A 196 2.56 12.94 0.90
C GLY A 196 2.28 14.05 -0.14
N SER A 197 3.30 14.79 -0.54
CA SER A 197 3.17 15.75 -1.65
C SER A 197 2.89 15.00 -2.99
N ALA A 198 1.63 14.65 -3.25
CA ALA A 198 1.18 14.16 -4.53
C ALA A 198 1.10 15.34 -5.50
N SER A 199 1.70 15.20 -6.68
CA SER A 199 1.66 16.22 -7.72
C SER A 199 1.11 15.62 -9.01
N LEU A 200 0.26 16.38 -9.70
CA LEU A 200 -0.22 16.05 -11.03
C LEU A 200 0.52 16.94 -12.02
N THR A 201 1.26 16.32 -12.94
CA THR A 201 1.94 17.04 -14.03
C THR A 201 1.14 16.88 -15.31
N LEU A 202 0.64 17.99 -15.86
CA LEU A 202 -0.08 18.02 -17.12
C LEU A 202 0.85 18.53 -18.23
N LEU A 203 1.07 17.71 -19.25
CA LEU A 203 1.78 18.13 -20.46
C LEU A 203 0.81 18.88 -21.37
N TRP A 204 1.00 20.19 -21.50
CA TRP A 204 0.09 21.05 -22.25
C TRP A 204 0.60 21.35 -23.66
N PRO A 205 -0.17 21.10 -24.73
CA PRO A 205 0.26 21.33 -26.10
C PRO A 205 0.06 22.81 -26.48
N HIS A 206 0.98 23.65 -26.01
CA HIS A 206 0.96 25.11 -26.16
C HIS A 206 1.20 25.58 -27.61
N GLU A 207 2.18 24.99 -28.29
CA GLU A 207 2.68 25.44 -29.58
C GLU A 207 2.96 24.28 -30.55
N LEU A 208 2.83 24.59 -31.84
CA LEU A 208 3.30 23.77 -32.94
C LEU A 208 4.80 23.97 -33.18
N ARG A 209 5.43 23.05 -33.90
CA ARG A 209 6.87 23.10 -34.25
C ARG A 209 7.30 24.39 -34.97
N ASN A 210 6.36 25.11 -35.59
CA ASN A 210 6.60 26.35 -36.31
C ASN A 210 6.40 27.62 -35.43
N GLY A 211 6.28 27.46 -34.11
CA GLY A 211 6.09 28.56 -33.16
C GLY A 211 4.69 29.17 -33.17
N LYS A 212 3.72 28.54 -33.83
CA LYS A 212 2.31 28.97 -33.76
C LYS A 212 1.63 28.33 -32.55
N TRP A 213 0.87 29.13 -31.82
CA TRP A 213 0.00 28.67 -30.74
C TRP A 213 -0.96 27.58 -31.22
N LEU A 214 -1.13 26.55 -30.40
CA LEU A 214 -2.10 25.48 -30.59
C LEU A 214 -3.25 25.61 -29.58
N LEU A 215 -2.96 25.44 -28.28
CA LEU A 215 -3.93 25.66 -27.20
C LEU A 215 -3.45 26.73 -26.22
N TYR A 216 -4.15 27.85 -26.17
CA TYR A 216 -3.89 28.92 -25.21
C TYR A 216 -4.57 28.61 -23.86
N PRO A 217 -3.82 28.46 -22.74
CA PRO A 217 -4.41 28.19 -21.44
C PRO A 217 -5.05 29.46 -20.86
N LEU A 218 -6.39 29.53 -20.81
CA LEU A 218 -7.13 30.69 -20.29
C LEU A 218 -7.28 30.68 -18.76
N SER A 219 -7.65 29.53 -18.20
CA SER A 219 -7.73 29.31 -16.75
C SER A 219 -7.30 27.88 -16.46
N LEU A 220 -6.64 27.70 -15.31
CA LEU A 220 -6.25 26.40 -14.79
C LEU A 220 -6.44 26.43 -13.28
N GLU A 221 -7.36 25.60 -12.81
CA GLU A 221 -7.75 25.54 -11.41
C GLU A 221 -7.77 24.08 -10.98
N LEU A 222 -7.20 23.79 -9.81
CA LEU A 222 -7.34 22.50 -9.16
C LEU A 222 -8.48 22.58 -8.15
N ALA A 223 -9.58 21.88 -8.43
CA ALA A 223 -10.66 21.71 -7.47
C ALA A 223 -10.28 20.62 -6.45
N VAL A 224 -10.14 21.00 -5.18
CA VAL A 224 -9.85 20.11 -4.06
C VAL A 224 -11.09 20.03 -3.18
N GLY A 225 -11.78 18.88 -3.16
CA GLY A 225 -12.98 18.70 -2.36
C GLY A 225 -14.11 19.70 -2.69
N THR A 226 -15.00 19.95 -1.73
CA THR A 226 -16.16 20.85 -1.93
C THR A 226 -15.73 22.32 -1.81
N GLY A 227 -15.44 22.95 -2.95
CA GLY A 227 -15.36 24.41 -3.09
C GLY A 227 -13.99 25.04 -2.80
N GLN A 228 -12.93 24.27 -2.58
CA GLN A 228 -11.57 24.81 -2.56
C GLN A 228 -10.94 24.73 -3.95
N HIS A 229 -10.43 25.85 -4.43
CA HIS A 229 -9.71 25.96 -5.69
C HIS A 229 -8.27 26.36 -5.38
N VAL A 230 -7.31 25.58 -5.87
CA VAL A 230 -5.88 25.84 -5.73
C VAL A 230 -5.32 26.30 -7.07
N ALA A 231 -4.51 27.36 -7.04
CA ALA A 231 -3.84 27.87 -8.24
C ALA A 231 -2.74 26.90 -8.68
N CYS A 232 -2.76 26.53 -9.96
CA CYS A 232 -1.72 25.70 -10.57
C CYS A 232 -0.53 26.55 -11.05
N GLN A 233 0.62 25.91 -11.23
CA GLN A 233 1.81 26.53 -11.81
C GLN A 233 2.20 25.83 -13.13
N PRO A 234 2.67 26.57 -14.15
CA PRO A 234 2.75 28.04 -14.23
C PRO A 234 1.36 28.70 -14.36
N ALA A 235 1.29 30.01 -14.13
CA ALA A 235 0.04 30.75 -14.20
C ALA A 235 -0.57 30.69 -15.62
N ALA A 236 -1.88 30.42 -15.70
CA ALA A 236 -2.63 30.52 -16.95
C ALA A 236 -2.76 31.98 -17.41
N ASN A 237 -3.16 32.16 -18.67
CA ASN A 237 -3.37 33.44 -19.32
C ASN A 237 -2.13 34.38 -19.32
N PRO A 238 -0.98 33.93 -19.86
CA PRO A 238 0.26 34.73 -19.85
C PRO A 238 0.13 36.09 -20.57
N LEU A 239 -0.70 36.18 -21.62
CA LEU A 239 -0.95 37.42 -22.37
C LEU A 239 -1.99 38.34 -21.69
N ARG A 240 -2.54 37.92 -20.54
CA ARG A 240 -3.53 38.68 -19.76
C ARG A 240 -4.73 39.12 -20.61
N LEU A 241 -5.23 38.21 -21.44
CA LEU A 241 -6.42 38.45 -22.26
C LEU A 241 -7.63 38.68 -21.37
N ALA A 242 -8.48 39.63 -21.75
CA ALA A 242 -9.75 39.85 -21.06
C ALA A 242 -10.70 38.68 -21.33
N LEU A 243 -11.09 37.98 -20.26
CA LEU A 243 -12.02 36.85 -20.30
C LEU A 243 -13.46 37.35 -20.44
N VAL A 244 -14.28 36.67 -21.25
CA VAL A 244 -15.72 36.95 -21.30
C VAL A 244 -16.35 36.24 -20.12
N ARG A 245 -17.00 36.99 -19.22
CA ARG A 245 -17.72 36.40 -18.09
C ARG A 245 -18.75 35.40 -18.64
N ALA A 246 -18.72 34.15 -18.15
CA ALA A 246 -19.80 33.22 -18.45
C ALA A 246 -21.13 33.85 -18.00
N PRO A 247 -22.20 33.81 -18.81
CA PRO A 247 -23.51 34.20 -18.34
C PRO A 247 -23.85 33.32 -17.14
N GLY A 248 -24.17 33.94 -16.00
CA GLY A 248 -24.64 33.22 -14.81
C GLY A 248 -25.89 32.40 -15.15
N PRO A 249 -26.24 31.39 -14.33
CA PRO A 249 -27.44 30.59 -14.56
C PRO A 249 -28.64 31.53 -14.68
N VAL A 250 -29.30 31.48 -15.84
CA VAL A 250 -30.56 32.17 -16.08
C VAL A 250 -31.57 31.54 -15.13
N GLY A 251 -31.89 32.24 -14.03
CA GLY A 251 -32.96 31.85 -13.14
C GLY A 251 -34.26 31.83 -13.94
N THR A 252 -34.83 30.63 -14.11
CA THR A 252 -36.20 30.47 -14.55
C THR A 252 -37.10 31.12 -13.50
N ARG A 253 -37.80 32.19 -13.89
CA ARG A 253 -38.97 32.70 -13.17
C ARG A 253 -40.13 31.73 -13.31
#